data_AF-A0A1I6WAW0-F1
#
_entry.id   AF-A0A1I6WAW0-F1
#
_cell.length_a   1.000
_cell.length_b   1.000
_cell.length_c   1.000
_cell.angle_alpha   90.00
_cell.angle_beta   90.00
_cell.angle_gamma   90.00
#
_symmetry.space_group_name_H-M   'P 1'
#
loop_
_entity.id
_entity.type
_entity.pdbx_description
1 polymer ?
#
loop_
_entity_poly.entity_id
_entity_poly.type
_entity_poly.pdbx_seq_one_letter_code
_entity_poly.pdbx_strand_id
1 'polypeptide(L)'
;MPHTRPPYAPEFRRQMVELVRAGRDPADLAREFEPSAQAIRNWGAQADRGEGRGASKNDVPTLAEREELARLHREVRQFRLERDILSKAAAWFARESGAVPSGSSSS
;
A
#
# COMPACT_ATOMS: atom_id res chain seq x y z
N MET A 1 42.42 10.49 -14.54
CA MET A 1 41.31 10.59 -13.56
C MET A 1 40.00 10.52 -14.34
N PRO A 2 39.08 9.58 -14.06
CA PRO A 2 37.77 9.61 -14.71
C PRO A 2 37.07 10.92 -14.33
N HIS A 3 36.65 11.70 -15.32
CA HIS A 3 35.92 12.94 -15.08
C HIS A 3 34.53 12.58 -14.59
N THR A 4 34.30 12.75 -13.28
CA THR A 4 32.96 12.60 -12.71
C THR A 4 32.13 13.81 -13.13
N ARG A 5 31.02 13.56 -13.82
CA ARG A 5 30.07 14.63 -14.15
C ARG A 5 29.55 15.25 -12.85
N PRO A 6 29.35 16.58 -12.81
CA PRO A 6 28.78 17.22 -11.65
C PRO A 6 27.40 16.60 -11.33
N PRO A 7 27.08 16.39 -10.05
CA PRO A 7 25.81 15.82 -9.64
C PRO A 7 24.64 16.71 -10.10
N TYR A 8 23.58 16.10 -10.65
CA TYR A 8 22.37 16.81 -11.03
C TYR A 8 21.76 17.57 -9.83
N ALA A 9 21.18 18.74 -10.07
CA ALA A 9 20.48 19.50 -9.04
C ALA A 9 19.38 18.65 -8.37
N PRO A 10 19.20 18.74 -7.04
CA PRO A 10 18.23 17.92 -6.33
C PRO A 10 16.79 18.20 -6.77
N GLU A 11 16.46 19.44 -7.13
CA GLU A 11 15.15 19.85 -7.64
C GLU A 11 14.84 19.14 -8.96
N PHE A 12 15.82 19.09 -9.86
CA PHE A 12 15.69 18.42 -11.15
C PHE A 12 15.47 16.91 -10.97
N ARG A 13 16.19 16.25 -10.05
CA ARG A 13 15.97 14.83 -9.75
C ARG A 13 14.55 14.58 -9.22
N ARG A 14 14.03 15.47 -8.37
CA ARG A 14 12.65 15.36 -7.84
C ARG A 14 11.62 15.45 -8.95
N GLN A 15 11.75 16.42 -9.85
CA GLN A 15 10.85 16.55 -11.01
C GLN A 15 10.86 15.30 -11.89
N MET A 16 12.04 14.71 -12.16
CA MET A 16 12.14 13.47 -12.93
C MET A 16 11.44 12.30 -12.24
N VAL A 17 11.54 12.20 -10.91
CA VAL A 17 10.83 11.18 -10.12
C VAL A 17 9.32 11.40 -10.16
N GLU A 18 8.85 12.63 -10.05
CA GLU A 18 7.41 12.97 -10.14
C GLU A 18 6.84 12.59 -11.52
N LEU A 19 7.56 12.86 -12.61
CA LEU A 19 7.15 12.46 -13.96
C LEU A 19 7.05 10.94 -14.11
N VAL A 20 7.99 10.18 -13.55
CA VAL A 20 7.93 8.71 -13.53
C VAL A 20 6.73 8.23 -12.71
N ARG A 21 6.46 8.85 -11.55
CA ARG A 21 5.28 8.52 -10.72
C ARG A 21 3.96 8.86 -11.41
N ALA A 22 3.95 9.88 -12.27
CA ALA A 22 2.83 10.22 -13.14
C ALA A 22 2.65 9.25 -14.33
N GLY A 23 3.50 8.23 -14.46
CA GLY A 23 3.40 7.17 -15.46
C GLY A 23 4.21 7.39 -16.73
N ARG A 24 5.11 8.38 -16.78
CA ARG A 24 6.02 8.56 -17.91
C ARG A 24 7.13 7.50 -17.90
N ASP A 25 7.47 6.98 -19.07
CA ASP A 25 8.54 5.99 -19.20
C ASP A 25 9.93 6.63 -19.02
N PRO A 26 10.82 6.05 -18.18
CA PRO A 26 12.17 6.57 -17.98
C PRO A 26 13.03 6.63 -19.25
N ALA A 27 12.77 5.81 -20.27
CA ALA A 27 13.50 5.86 -21.54
C ALA A 27 13.04 7.04 -22.40
N ASP A 28 11.75 7.36 -22.41
CA ASP A 28 11.26 8.57 -23.09
C ASP A 28 11.81 9.83 -22.42
N LEU A 29 11.81 9.85 -21.07
CA LEU A 29 12.41 10.94 -20.31
C LEU A 29 13.91 11.07 -20.56
N ALA A 30 14.63 9.98 -20.81
CA ALA A 30 16.06 10.04 -21.14
C ALA A 30 16.35 10.51 -22.59
N ARG A 31 15.34 10.52 -23.45
CA ARG A 31 15.43 11.08 -24.80
C ARG A 31 15.12 12.58 -24.81
N GLU A 32 14.22 12.99 -23.92
CA GLU A 32 13.79 14.38 -23.76
C GLU A 32 14.73 15.19 -22.86
N PHE A 33 15.35 14.53 -21.88
CA PHE A 33 16.23 15.16 -20.89
C PHE A 33 17.64 14.54 -20.94
N GLU A 34 18.63 15.26 -20.42
CA GLU A 34 20.04 14.84 -20.39
C GLU A 34 20.35 13.55 -19.58
N PRO A 35 19.64 13.23 -18.47
CA PRO A 35 19.93 12.01 -17.70
C PRO A 35 19.61 10.72 -18.43
N SER A 36 20.44 9.70 -18.20
CA SER A 36 20.13 8.36 -18.69
C SER A 36 18.91 7.76 -17.98
N ALA A 37 18.20 6.88 -18.70
CA ALA A 37 17.02 6.18 -18.17
C ALA A 37 17.35 5.39 -16.88
N GLN A 38 18.57 4.88 -16.77
CA GLN A 38 19.06 4.20 -15.58
C GLN A 38 19.22 5.13 -14.38
N ALA A 39 19.72 6.35 -14.59
CA ALA A 39 19.81 7.36 -13.53
C ALA A 39 18.42 7.72 -13.01
N ILE A 40 17.47 7.94 -13.91
CA ILE A 40 16.07 8.28 -13.59
C ILE A 40 15.41 7.15 -12.78
N ARG A 41 15.56 5.88 -13.21
CA ARG A 41 15.08 4.70 -12.47
C ARG A 41 15.69 4.59 -11.07
N ASN A 42 16.97 4.92 -10.94
CA ASN A 42 17.66 4.85 -9.64
C ASN A 42 17.16 5.93 -8.69
N TRP A 43 16.85 7.13 -9.18
CA TRP A 43 16.26 8.20 -8.37
C TRP A 43 14.85 7.84 -7.91
N GLY A 44 14.01 7.26 -8.77
CA GLY A 44 12.69 6.77 -8.38
C GLY A 44 12.78 5.75 -7.25
N ALA A 45 13.62 4.72 -7.43
CA ALA A 45 13.83 3.70 -6.41
C ALA A 45 14.49 4.24 -5.11
N GLN A 46 15.22 5.35 -5.17
CA GLN A 46 15.79 6.01 -3.99
C GLN A 46 14.74 6.85 -3.26
N ALA A 47 13.89 7.57 -4.00
CA ALA A 47 12.77 8.34 -3.45
C ALA A 47 11.74 7.43 -2.77
N ASP A 48 11.42 6.28 -3.39
CA ASP A 48 10.49 5.31 -2.80
C ASP A 48 11.03 4.75 -1.49
N ARG A 49 12.33 4.41 -1.43
CA ARG A 49 12.99 3.97 -0.19
C ARG A 49 12.99 5.04 0.90
N GLY A 50 13.25 6.31 0.55
CA GLY A 50 13.24 7.42 1.50
C GLY A 50 11.84 7.74 2.07
N GLU A 51 10.79 7.42 1.31
CA GLU A 51 9.40 7.65 1.71
C GLU A 51 8.72 6.40 2.32
N GLY A 52 9.45 5.30 2.52
CA GLY A 52 8.89 4.04 3.01
C GLY A 52 7.92 3.35 2.04
N ARG A 53 7.83 3.83 0.79
CA ARG A 53 7.04 3.25 -0.30
C ARG A 53 7.81 2.21 -1.11
N GLY A 54 9.13 2.19 -0.97
CA GLY A 54 10.02 1.23 -1.58
C GLY A 54 10.06 -0.04 -0.77
N ALA A 55 9.16 -0.98 -1.10
CA ALA A 55 9.49 -2.40 -1.10
C ALA A 55 10.96 -2.55 -1.51
N SER A 56 11.78 -3.04 -0.58
CA SER A 56 13.23 -3.10 -0.78
C SER A 56 13.48 -3.89 -2.06
N LYS A 57 14.46 -3.51 -2.89
CA LYS A 57 14.83 -4.27 -4.10
C LYS A 57 15.39 -5.68 -3.80
N ASN A 58 15.23 -6.17 -2.56
CA ASN A 58 15.41 -7.54 -2.10
C ASN A 58 14.07 -8.24 -1.74
N ASP A 59 12.91 -7.70 -2.12
CA ASP A 59 11.56 -8.25 -1.82
C ASP A 59 11.21 -9.50 -2.65
N VAL A 60 12.08 -10.50 -2.64
CA VAL A 60 11.57 -11.87 -2.55
C VAL A 60 11.33 -12.06 -1.05
N PRO A 61 10.07 -12.03 -0.56
CA PRO A 61 9.83 -12.27 0.85
C PRO A 61 10.48 -13.60 1.20
N THR A 62 11.39 -13.56 2.17
CA THR A 62 12.05 -14.75 2.68
C THR A 62 10.98 -15.75 3.11
N LEU A 63 11.29 -17.05 3.09
CA LEU A 63 10.30 -18.09 3.42
C LEU A 63 9.60 -17.80 4.77
N ALA A 64 10.35 -17.27 5.75
CA ALA A 64 9.85 -16.84 7.05
C ALA A 64 8.81 -15.70 6.95
N GLU A 65 9.07 -14.67 6.12
CA GLU A 65 8.12 -13.57 5.91
C GLU A 65 6.86 -14.05 5.18
N ARG A 66 6.97 -15.02 4.27
CA ARG A 66 5.80 -15.63 3.59
C ARG A 66 4.96 -16.46 4.57
N GLU A 67 5.60 -17.19 5.46
CA GLU A 67 4.93 -17.95 6.52
C GLU A 67 4.23 -17.03 7.52
N GLU A 68 4.88 -15.92 7.90
CA GLU A 68 4.31 -14.91 8.77
C GLU A 68 3.11 -14.23 8.10
N LEU A 69 3.22 -13.82 6.83
CA LEU A 69 2.09 -13.29 6.06
C LEU A 69 0.94 -14.29 5.94
N ALA A 70 1.24 -15.57 5.71
CA ALA A 70 0.22 -16.61 5.64
C ALA A 70 -0.48 -16.83 6.99
N ARG A 71 0.27 -16.75 8.10
CA ARG A 71 -0.26 -16.80 9.47
C ARG A 71 -1.15 -15.60 9.76
N LEU A 72 -0.66 -14.38 9.54
CA LEU A 72 -1.44 -13.16 9.76
C LEU A 72 -2.72 -13.15 8.92
N HIS A 73 -2.67 -13.62 7.66
CA HIS A 73 -3.87 -13.76 6.85
C HIS A 73 -4.88 -14.77 7.40
N ARG A 74 -4.43 -15.87 8.03
CA ARG A 74 -5.33 -16.81 8.71
C ARG A 74 -5.97 -16.16 9.93
N GLU A 75 -5.18 -15.46 10.75
CA GLU A 75 -5.66 -14.76 11.94
C GLU A 75 -6.68 -13.67 11.57
N VAL A 76 -6.41 -12.86 10.54
CA VAL A 76 -7.37 -11.85 10.05
C VAL A 76 -8.67 -12.47 9.56
N ARG A 77 -8.61 -13.63 8.88
CA ARG A 77 -9.84 -14.34 8.46
C ARG A 77 -10.63 -14.85 9.67
N GLN A 78 -9.94 -15.40 10.66
CA GLN A 78 -10.56 -15.88 11.90
C GLN A 78 -11.26 -14.74 12.65
N PHE A 79 -10.57 -13.62 12.88
CA PHE A 79 -11.16 -12.46 13.56
C PHE A 79 -12.35 -11.86 12.79
N ARG A 80 -12.30 -11.85 11.46
CA ARG A 80 -13.44 -11.39 10.64
C ARG A 80 -14.66 -12.31 10.80
N LEU A 81 -14.44 -13.62 10.85
CA LEU A 81 -15.50 -14.60 11.06
C LEU A 81 -16.11 -14.46 12.45
N GLU A 82 -15.28 -14.35 13.50
CA GLU A 82 -15.73 -14.15 14.87
C GLU A 82 -16.54 -12.86 15.01
N ARG A 83 -16.06 -11.75 14.43
CA ARG A 83 -16.81 -10.48 14.41
C ARG A 83 -18.16 -10.64 13.71
N ASP A 84 -18.22 -11.37 12.60
CA ASP A 84 -19.46 -11.58 11.85
C ASP A 84 -20.45 -12.44 12.65
N ILE A 85 -19.98 -13.50 13.32
CA ILE A 85 -20.80 -14.32 14.22
C ILE A 85 -21.35 -13.49 15.37
N LEU A 86 -20.49 -12.72 16.04
CA LEU A 86 -20.88 -11.84 17.15
C LEU A 86 -21.86 -10.76 16.68
N SER A 87 -21.63 -10.17 15.51
CA SER A 87 -22.54 -9.17 14.93
C SER A 87 -23.90 -9.77 14.60
N LYS A 88 -23.94 -10.97 14.01
CA LYS A 88 -25.19 -11.70 13.73
C LYS A 88 -25.92 -12.11 15.00
N ALA A 89 -25.20 -12.58 16.02
CA ALA A 89 -25.76 -12.91 17.32
C ALA A 89 -26.35 -11.66 17.99
N ALA A 90 -25.61 -10.55 18.03
CA ALA A 90 -26.09 -9.29 18.57
C ALA A 90 -27.34 -8.78 17.82
N ALA A 91 -27.37 -8.89 16.48
CA ALA A 91 -28.53 -8.55 15.69
C ALA A 91 -29.73 -9.48 15.96
N TRP A 92 -29.51 -10.78 16.14
CA TRP A 92 -30.54 -11.73 16.53
C TRP A 92 -31.11 -11.42 17.92
N PHE A 93 -30.24 -11.21 18.92
CA PHE A 93 -30.65 -10.83 20.28
C PHE A 93 -31.37 -9.48 20.32
N ALA A 94 -30.95 -8.48 19.54
CA ALA A 94 -31.64 -7.19 19.45
C ALA A 94 -33.05 -7.31 18.84
N ARG A 95 -33.26 -8.30 17.96
CA ARG A 95 -34.58 -8.60 17.38
C ARG A 95 -35.46 -9.40 18.34
N GLU A 96 -34.90 -10.37 19.05
CA GLU A 96 -35.62 -11.23 19.99
C GLU A 96 -35.93 -10.52 21.32
N SER A 97 -35.07 -9.58 21.76
CA SER A 97 -35.25 -8.83 23.01
C SER A 97 -36.28 -7.69 22.94
N GLY A 98 -36.98 -7.54 21.80
CA GLY A 98 -38.29 -6.91 21.73
C GLY A 98 -38.45 -5.57 22.46
N ALA A 99 -37.90 -4.49 21.92
CA ALA A 99 -38.47 -3.16 22.14
C ALA A 99 -39.73 -2.96 21.27
N VAL A 100 -40.73 -3.84 21.42
CA VAL A 100 -42.11 -3.55 21.01
C VAL A 100 -43.03 -4.14 22.07
N PRO A 101 -43.53 -3.34 23.04
CA PRO A 101 -44.62 -3.80 23.89
C PRO A 101 -45.88 -3.91 23.03
N SER A 102 -46.49 -5.09 23.07
CA SER A 102 -47.82 -5.38 22.53
C SER A 102 -48.88 -4.57 23.28
N GLY A 103 -49.18 -3.37 22.77
CA GLY A 103 -50.36 -2.60 23.18
C GLY A 103 -51.60 -3.14 22.49
N SER A 104 -52.24 -4.16 23.08
CA SER A 104 -53.67 -4.36 22.89
C SER A 104 -54.41 -3.35 23.77
N SER A 105 -55.26 -2.50 23.19
CA SER A 105 -56.37 -1.84 23.87
C SER A 105 -57.39 -1.32 22.86
N SER A 106 -58.62 -1.76 23.12
CA SER A 106 -59.88 -1.44 22.47
C SER A 106 -60.26 0.04 22.51
N SER A 107 -60.84 0.54 21.42
CA SER A 107 -62.03 1.42 21.38
C SER A 107 -62.61 1.42 19.97
#